data_AF-A9UVH1-F1
#
_entry.id   AF-A9UVH1-F1
#
_cell.length_a   1.000
_cell.length_b   1.000
_cell.length_c   1.000
_cell.angle_alpha   90.00
_cell.angle_beta   90.00
_cell.angle_gamma   90.00
#
_symmetry.space_group_name_H-M   'P 1'
#
loop_
_entity.id
_entity.type
_entity.pdbx_description
1 polymer ?
#
loop_
_entity_poly.entity_id
_entity_poly.type
_entity_poly.pdbx_seq_one_letter_code
_entity_poly.pdbx_strand_id
1 'polypeptide(L)'
;LQNLTDVAASLARAPVSNFHVGAVMLTDHGHIFLGANQEFDHQAIGMSIHAEQAAISNIAHHPDAGIPVTLAVNAAPCGHCRQFIVEMHNGIDMRLLLPQKEPLRIADVLPHAFLPKDLNNQHPLLVHPTIDLAADGPHEVLHEGSPGTIRETALLMASVAARKAYAPYSGCHSAVALRLRDGRVLRAWYMENAAFNPSLPAAQSAYLQCKINGVDTTDVEVVVLAERIDLAMSHRQATLTLWRHLAP
;
A
#
# COMPACT_ATOMS: atom_id res chain seq x y z
N LEU A 1 -13.00 -12.65 -14.04
CA LEU A 1 -12.09 -11.58 -13.55
C LEU A 1 -12.35 -10.25 -14.25
N GLN A 2 -12.25 -10.14 -15.59
CA GLN A 2 -12.41 -8.85 -16.29
C GLN A 2 -13.73 -8.12 -15.95
N ASN A 3 -14.87 -8.81 -15.90
CA ASN A 3 -16.16 -8.20 -15.55
C ASN A 3 -16.21 -7.61 -14.12
N LEU A 4 -15.31 -8.04 -13.22
CA LEU A 4 -15.22 -7.46 -11.87
C LEU A 4 -14.44 -6.16 -11.84
N THR A 5 -13.73 -5.79 -12.92
CA THR A 5 -12.96 -4.54 -12.98
C THR A 5 -13.87 -3.31 -12.96
N ASP A 6 -15.08 -3.38 -13.52
CA ASP A 6 -16.06 -2.29 -13.44
C ASP A 6 -16.64 -2.15 -12.03
N VAL A 7 -16.86 -3.28 -11.34
CA VAL A 7 -17.25 -3.28 -9.92
C VAL A 7 -16.16 -2.65 -9.06
N ALA A 8 -14.89 -3.03 -9.28
CA ALA A 8 -13.76 -2.42 -8.60
C ALA A 8 -13.66 -0.91 -8.90
N ALA A 9 -13.83 -0.50 -10.17
CA ALA A 9 -13.76 0.91 -10.58
C ALA A 9 -14.84 1.78 -9.92
N SER A 10 -15.99 1.22 -9.51
CA SER A 10 -17.01 1.94 -8.75
C SER A 10 -16.54 2.40 -7.35
N LEU A 11 -15.42 1.85 -6.85
CA LEU A 11 -14.78 2.22 -5.58
C LEU A 11 -13.73 3.34 -5.75
N ALA A 12 -13.52 3.83 -6.97
CA ALA A 12 -12.55 4.87 -7.24
C ALA A 12 -12.97 6.21 -6.62
N ARG A 13 -12.00 6.95 -6.08
CA ARG A 13 -12.13 8.37 -5.73
C ARG A 13 -11.15 9.16 -6.59
N ALA A 14 -11.63 9.76 -7.67
CA ALA A 14 -10.78 10.44 -8.66
C ALA A 14 -11.17 11.90 -8.91
N PRO A 15 -11.16 12.79 -7.88
CA PRO A 15 -11.58 14.19 -8.03
C PRO A 15 -10.70 15.02 -8.96
N VAL A 16 -9.50 14.57 -9.33
CA VAL A 16 -8.58 15.31 -10.20
C VAL A 16 -8.80 14.90 -11.66
N SER A 17 -8.79 13.60 -11.94
CA SER A 17 -8.85 13.10 -13.31
C SER A 17 -10.25 12.81 -13.81
N ASN A 18 -11.21 12.56 -12.91
CA ASN A 18 -12.51 11.95 -13.22
C ASN A 18 -12.41 10.62 -13.98
N PHE A 19 -11.28 9.91 -13.85
CA PHE A 19 -11.01 8.66 -14.54
C PHE A 19 -10.97 7.48 -13.56
N HIS A 20 -11.96 6.59 -13.66
CA HIS A 20 -12.14 5.49 -12.70
C HIS A 20 -11.47 4.20 -13.20
N VAL A 21 -10.45 3.77 -12.46
CA VAL A 21 -9.68 2.57 -12.73
C VAL A 21 -9.95 1.53 -11.65
N GLY A 22 -10.30 0.33 -12.08
CA GLY A 22 -10.51 -0.83 -11.21
C GLY A 22 -9.49 -1.93 -11.52
N ALA A 23 -8.91 -2.49 -10.46
CA ALA A 23 -7.99 -3.62 -10.51
C ALA A 23 -8.56 -4.78 -9.69
N VAL A 24 -8.37 -5.99 -10.21
CA VAL A 24 -8.81 -7.24 -9.59
C VAL A 24 -7.66 -8.22 -9.62
N MET A 25 -7.20 -8.67 -8.45
CA MET A 25 -6.15 -9.68 -8.33
C MET A 25 -6.75 -11.01 -7.89
N LEU A 26 -6.35 -12.08 -8.57
CA LEU A 26 -6.62 -13.47 -8.19
C LEU A 26 -5.34 -14.09 -7.62
N THR A 27 -5.46 -14.77 -6.50
CA THR A 27 -4.36 -15.54 -5.90
C THR A 27 -4.41 -17.02 -6.27
N ASP A 28 -3.30 -17.74 -6.05
CA ASP A 28 -3.20 -19.19 -6.22
C ASP A 28 -4.15 -19.98 -5.29
N HIS A 29 -4.54 -19.39 -4.16
CA HIS A 29 -5.57 -19.94 -3.26
C HIS A 29 -7.01 -19.69 -3.75
N GLY A 30 -7.19 -18.99 -4.88
CA GLY A 30 -8.51 -18.69 -5.45
C GLY A 30 -9.20 -17.46 -4.84
N HIS A 31 -8.53 -16.70 -3.98
CA HIS A 31 -9.08 -15.47 -3.41
C HIS A 31 -9.02 -14.32 -4.42
N ILE A 32 -10.00 -13.43 -4.35
CA ILE A 32 -10.12 -12.25 -5.22
C ILE A 32 -10.02 -10.99 -4.38
N PHE A 33 -9.15 -10.08 -4.78
CA PHE A 33 -8.94 -8.78 -4.13
C PHE A 33 -9.20 -7.65 -5.11
N LEU A 34 -10.00 -6.68 -4.68
CA LEU A 34 -10.31 -5.49 -5.47
C LEU A 34 -9.42 -4.31 -5.05
N GLY A 35 -9.13 -3.44 -6.01
CA GLY A 35 -8.48 -2.16 -5.82
C GLY A 35 -9.00 -1.12 -6.81
N ALA A 36 -8.98 0.15 -6.42
CA ALA A 36 -9.43 1.26 -7.25
C ALA A 36 -8.55 2.49 -7.02
N ASN A 37 -8.39 3.34 -8.03
CA ASN A 37 -7.54 4.53 -7.90
C ASN A 37 -8.12 5.55 -6.89
N GLN A 38 -7.21 6.17 -6.15
CA GLN A 38 -7.52 7.16 -5.11
C GLN A 38 -6.65 8.39 -5.35
N GLU A 39 -7.30 9.52 -5.57
CA GLU A 39 -6.66 10.82 -5.77
C GLU A 39 -7.04 11.75 -4.63
N PHE A 40 -6.13 12.67 -4.30
CA PHE A 40 -6.28 13.64 -3.24
C PHE A 40 -6.18 15.05 -3.83
N ASP A 41 -7.26 15.80 -3.71
CA ASP A 41 -7.37 17.17 -4.19
C ASP A 41 -6.43 18.11 -3.42
N HIS A 42 -5.80 19.05 -4.13
CA HIS A 42 -4.81 19.99 -3.58
C HIS A 42 -3.59 19.35 -2.91
N GLN A 43 -3.30 18.09 -3.21
CA GLN A 43 -2.09 17.40 -2.77
C GLN A 43 -1.11 17.17 -3.92
N ALA A 44 0.15 16.91 -3.59
CA ALA A 44 1.14 16.51 -4.60
C ALA A 44 0.73 15.19 -5.26
N ILE A 45 0.92 15.07 -6.58
CA ILE A 45 0.47 13.91 -7.36
C ILE A 45 1.04 12.57 -6.86
N GLY A 46 2.24 12.58 -6.25
CA GLY A 46 2.86 11.41 -5.64
C GLY A 46 2.10 10.85 -4.42
N MET A 47 1.08 11.55 -3.91
CA MET A 47 0.18 11.02 -2.89
C MET A 47 -0.87 10.07 -3.47
N SER A 48 -1.14 10.16 -4.77
CA SER A 48 -2.17 9.36 -5.44
C SER A 48 -1.85 7.87 -5.38
N ILE A 49 -2.89 7.05 -5.31
CA ILE A 49 -2.79 5.60 -5.23
C ILE A 49 -3.44 5.02 -6.47
N HIS A 50 -2.72 4.16 -7.17
CA HIS A 50 -3.25 3.51 -8.36
C HIS A 50 -4.07 2.26 -7.97
N ALA A 51 -4.97 1.82 -8.84
CA ALA A 51 -5.84 0.69 -8.57
C ALA A 51 -5.06 -0.61 -8.29
N GLU A 52 -3.96 -0.83 -9.01
CA GLU A 52 -3.07 -1.97 -8.83
C GLU A 52 -2.37 -1.95 -7.47
N GLN A 53 -1.86 -0.78 -7.06
CA GLN A 53 -1.27 -0.58 -5.73
C GLN A 53 -2.32 -0.83 -4.62
N ALA A 54 -3.56 -0.36 -4.82
CA ALA A 54 -4.65 -0.59 -3.90
C ALA A 54 -4.98 -2.08 -3.74
N ALA A 55 -5.02 -2.84 -4.85
CA ALA A 55 -5.28 -4.28 -4.81
C ALA A 55 -4.15 -5.06 -4.10
N ILE A 56 -2.89 -4.72 -4.36
CA ILE A 56 -1.72 -5.33 -3.70
C ILE A 56 -1.72 -5.01 -2.20
N SER A 57 -2.00 -3.75 -1.85
CA SER A 57 -2.13 -3.35 -0.45
C SER A 57 -3.26 -4.12 0.24
N ASN A 58 -4.37 -4.40 -0.45
CA ASN A 58 -5.46 -5.19 0.11
C ASN A 58 -4.99 -6.62 0.42
N ILE A 59 -4.30 -7.27 -0.51
CA ILE A 59 -3.71 -8.61 -0.30
C ILE A 59 -2.74 -8.62 0.88
N ALA A 60 -1.87 -7.62 1.01
CA ALA A 60 -0.90 -7.54 2.11
C ALA A 60 -1.55 -7.66 3.51
N HIS A 61 -2.79 -7.20 3.65
CA HIS A 61 -3.51 -7.21 4.92
C HIS A 61 -4.28 -8.52 5.18
N HIS A 62 -4.17 -9.50 4.28
CA HIS A 62 -4.79 -10.82 4.37
C HIS A 62 -3.71 -11.92 4.27
N PRO A 63 -3.12 -12.37 5.40
CA PRO A 63 -1.95 -13.26 5.39
C PRO A 63 -2.20 -14.64 4.75
N ASP A 64 -3.45 -15.10 4.75
CA ASP A 64 -3.85 -16.38 4.15
C ASP A 64 -4.32 -16.22 2.68
N ALA A 65 -4.12 -15.02 2.10
CA ALA A 65 -4.55 -14.70 0.75
C ALA A 65 -3.96 -15.62 -0.33
N GLY A 66 -2.75 -16.14 -0.11
CA GLY A 66 -1.96 -16.81 -1.14
C GLY A 66 -1.17 -15.82 -2.00
N ILE A 67 -0.51 -16.32 -3.04
CA ILE A 67 0.35 -15.53 -3.93
C ILE A 67 -0.50 -15.00 -5.10
N PRO A 68 -0.45 -13.69 -5.43
CA PRO A 68 -1.13 -13.17 -6.61
C PRO A 68 -0.59 -13.77 -7.91
N VAL A 69 -1.47 -14.33 -8.74
CA VAL A 69 -1.11 -14.99 -10.01
C VAL A 69 -1.71 -14.34 -11.24
N THR A 70 -2.79 -13.56 -11.08
CA THR A 70 -3.43 -12.85 -12.20
C THR A 70 -3.93 -11.49 -11.77
N LEU A 71 -3.64 -10.47 -12.58
CA LEU A 71 -4.16 -9.11 -12.48
C LEU A 71 -5.09 -8.85 -13.67
N ALA A 72 -6.33 -8.44 -13.40
CA ALA A 72 -7.23 -7.85 -14.39
C ALA A 72 -7.42 -6.36 -14.09
N VAL A 73 -7.34 -5.51 -15.10
CA VAL A 73 -7.56 -4.06 -14.97
C VAL A 73 -8.40 -3.56 -16.13
N ASN A 74 -9.18 -2.49 -15.94
CA ASN A 74 -9.98 -1.89 -17.01
C ASN A 74 -9.19 -0.89 -17.89
N ALA A 75 -8.00 -0.46 -17.45
CA ALA A 75 -7.07 0.35 -18.21
C ALA A 75 -5.65 -0.23 -18.11
N ALA A 76 -4.84 -0.10 -19.16
CA ALA A 76 -3.50 -0.67 -19.17
C ALA A 76 -2.64 -0.10 -18.02
N PRO A 77 -1.89 -0.95 -17.28
CA PRO A 77 -1.10 -0.48 -16.15
C PRO A 77 -0.01 0.47 -16.65
N CYS A 78 0.16 1.60 -15.97
CA CYS A 78 1.22 2.56 -16.28
C CYS A 78 2.60 2.03 -15.86
N GLY A 79 3.68 2.70 -16.27
CA GLY A 79 5.04 2.30 -15.92
C GLY A 79 5.28 2.20 -14.40
N HIS A 80 4.70 3.12 -13.63
CA HIS A 80 4.74 3.11 -12.15
C HIS A 80 4.13 1.83 -11.57
N CYS A 81 2.95 1.42 -12.04
CA CYS A 81 2.30 0.18 -11.56
C CYS A 81 3.04 -1.07 -12.02
N ARG A 82 3.53 -1.10 -13.26
CA ARG A 82 4.35 -2.23 -13.75
C ARG A 82 5.58 -2.42 -12.86
N GLN A 83 6.25 -1.32 -12.52
CA GLN A 83 7.42 -1.32 -11.65
C GLN A 83 7.08 -1.68 -10.19
N PHE A 84 5.91 -1.30 -9.68
CA PHE A 84 5.43 -1.73 -8.37
C PHE A 84 5.08 -3.22 -8.32
N ILE A 85 4.53 -3.77 -9.40
CA ILE A 85 4.11 -5.17 -9.47
C ILE A 85 5.30 -6.14 -9.43
N VAL A 86 6.42 -5.81 -10.09
CA VAL A 86 7.62 -6.67 -10.14
C VAL A 86 8.32 -6.82 -8.78
N GLU A 87 7.86 -6.10 -7.78
CA GLU A 87 8.32 -6.21 -6.40
C GLU A 87 7.80 -7.46 -5.70
N MET A 88 6.66 -7.98 -6.15
CA MET A 88 6.05 -9.20 -5.61
C MET A 88 6.74 -10.46 -6.11
N HIS A 89 6.53 -11.56 -5.38
CA HIS A 89 6.92 -12.89 -5.86
C HIS A 89 6.25 -13.19 -7.21
N ASN A 90 7.04 -13.63 -8.20
CA ASN A 90 6.62 -13.86 -9.58
C ASN A 90 5.95 -12.65 -10.28
N GLY A 91 6.19 -11.41 -9.79
CA GLY A 91 5.56 -10.21 -10.34
C GLY A 91 5.81 -10.00 -11.83
N ILE A 92 7.01 -10.35 -12.32
CA ILE A 92 7.36 -10.23 -13.75
C ILE A 92 6.60 -11.22 -14.65
N ASP A 93 6.25 -12.40 -14.13
CA ASP A 93 5.51 -13.45 -14.85
C ASP A 93 4.00 -13.40 -14.57
N MET A 94 3.54 -12.46 -13.75
CA MET A 94 2.13 -12.29 -13.42
C MET A 94 1.29 -12.13 -14.69
N ARG A 95 0.22 -12.93 -14.79
CA ARG A 95 -0.72 -12.86 -15.90
C ARG A 95 -1.52 -11.57 -15.84
N LEU A 96 -1.56 -10.83 -16.93
CA LEU A 96 -2.26 -9.56 -17.08
C LEU A 96 -3.45 -9.72 -18.04
N LEU A 97 -4.64 -9.35 -17.59
CA LEU A 97 -5.85 -9.29 -18.39
C LEU A 97 -6.24 -7.83 -18.63
N LEU A 98 -6.42 -7.49 -19.91
CA LEU A 98 -6.89 -6.18 -20.36
C LEU A 98 -8.17 -6.34 -21.18
N PRO A 99 -9.07 -5.34 -21.21
CA PRO A 99 -10.28 -5.43 -22.01
C PRO A 99 -9.94 -5.63 -23.48
N GLN A 100 -10.61 -6.59 -24.12
CA GLN A 100 -10.53 -6.84 -25.57
C GLN A 100 -9.11 -7.14 -26.07
N LYS A 101 -8.23 -7.66 -25.21
CA LYS A 101 -6.89 -8.12 -25.59
C LYS A 101 -6.68 -9.56 -25.17
N GLU A 102 -5.80 -10.24 -25.89
CA GLU A 102 -5.27 -11.52 -25.44
C GLU A 102 -4.52 -11.36 -24.11
N PRO A 103 -4.54 -12.37 -23.23
CA PRO A 103 -3.78 -12.35 -21.99
C PRO A 103 -2.29 -12.08 -22.22
N LEU A 104 -1.72 -11.20 -21.41
CA LEU A 104 -0.31 -10.83 -21.42
C LEU A 104 0.35 -11.29 -20.12
N ARG A 105 1.66 -11.11 -20.01
CA ARG A 105 2.41 -11.07 -18.75
C ARG A 105 2.94 -9.67 -18.49
N ILE A 106 3.32 -9.38 -17.25
CA ILE A 106 4.02 -8.13 -16.91
C ILE A 106 5.32 -7.98 -17.70
N ALA A 107 6.06 -9.07 -17.94
CA ALA A 107 7.25 -9.09 -18.80
C ALA A 107 7.01 -8.53 -20.21
N ASP A 108 5.81 -8.75 -20.78
CA ASP A 108 5.48 -8.32 -22.14
C ASP A 108 5.22 -6.80 -22.20
N VAL A 109 4.90 -6.19 -21.06
CA VAL A 109 4.66 -4.74 -20.93
C VAL A 109 5.77 -4.00 -20.18
N LEU A 110 6.76 -4.70 -19.63
CA LEU A 110 7.95 -4.15 -18.98
C LEU A 110 9.20 -4.95 -19.41
N PRO A 111 9.61 -4.84 -20.70
CA PRO A 111 10.80 -5.53 -21.18
C PRO A 111 12.06 -4.95 -20.53
N HIS A 112 13.05 -5.81 -20.27
CA HIS A 112 14.31 -5.43 -19.61
C HIS A 112 14.10 -4.70 -18.27
N ALA A 113 13.12 -5.18 -17.50
CA ALA A 113 12.73 -4.60 -16.21
C ALA A 113 13.92 -4.46 -15.26
N PHE A 114 13.93 -3.36 -14.50
CA PHE A 114 14.72 -3.23 -13.28
C PHE A 114 13.99 -3.96 -12.15
N LEU A 115 14.64 -4.92 -11.52
CA LEU A 115 14.05 -5.89 -10.60
C LEU A 115 14.70 -5.82 -9.21
N PRO A 116 14.02 -6.30 -8.15
CA PRO A 116 14.61 -6.38 -6.80
C PRO A 116 16.00 -7.02 -6.75
N LYS A 117 16.23 -8.05 -7.56
CA LYS A 117 17.52 -8.76 -7.65
C LYS A 117 18.68 -7.88 -8.13
N ASP A 118 18.39 -6.82 -8.90
CA ASP A 118 19.41 -5.88 -9.39
C ASP A 118 19.98 -5.03 -8.24
N LEU A 119 19.27 -4.96 -7.12
CA LEU A 119 19.70 -4.38 -5.84
C LEU A 119 19.98 -5.46 -4.78
N ASN A 120 20.24 -6.71 -5.19
CA ASN A 120 20.53 -7.86 -4.31
C ASN A 120 19.40 -8.23 -3.33
N ASN A 121 18.17 -7.77 -3.54
CA ASN A 121 17.05 -8.17 -2.70
C ASN A 121 16.49 -9.55 -3.13
N GLN A 122 16.50 -10.51 -2.20
CA GLN A 122 16.04 -11.89 -2.39
C GLN A 122 14.69 -12.18 -1.72
N HIS A 123 14.10 -11.20 -1.03
CA HIS A 123 12.85 -11.35 -0.31
C HIS A 123 11.78 -10.48 -0.99
N PRO A 124 10.91 -11.05 -1.84
CA PRO A 124 9.90 -10.27 -2.54
C PRO A 124 8.81 -9.73 -1.60
N LEU A 125 8.14 -8.65 -2.03
CA LEU A 125 6.94 -8.13 -1.39
C LEU A 125 5.88 -9.23 -1.24
N LEU A 126 5.06 -9.13 -0.17
CA LEU A 126 4.05 -10.10 0.29
C LEU A 126 4.57 -11.41 0.88
N VAL A 127 5.81 -11.83 0.59
CA VAL A 127 6.40 -13.07 1.14
C VAL A 127 7.67 -12.84 1.96
N HIS A 128 8.11 -11.58 2.09
CA HIS A 128 9.21 -11.18 2.96
C HIS A 128 8.94 -11.52 4.44
N PRO A 129 9.98 -11.86 5.21
CA PRO A 129 9.83 -12.17 6.63
C PRO A 129 9.41 -10.93 7.42
N THR A 130 8.74 -11.15 8.55
CA THR A 130 8.58 -10.07 9.55
C THR A 130 9.90 -9.79 10.21
N ILE A 131 10.15 -8.51 10.50
CA ILE A 131 11.40 -8.09 11.13
C ILE A 131 11.28 -8.03 12.66
N ASP A 132 12.42 -8.12 13.32
CA ASP A 132 12.57 -7.82 14.74
C ASP A 132 13.06 -6.38 14.92
N LEU A 133 12.15 -5.50 15.35
CA LEU A 133 12.46 -4.07 15.56
C LEU A 133 13.48 -3.84 16.66
N ALA A 134 13.61 -4.76 17.63
CA ALA A 134 14.62 -4.61 18.69
C ALA A 134 16.05 -4.72 18.15
N ALA A 135 16.23 -5.44 17.04
CA ALA A 135 17.49 -5.56 16.32
C ALA A 135 17.66 -4.51 15.21
N ASP A 136 16.59 -3.78 14.87
CA ASP A 136 16.55 -2.82 13.76
C ASP A 136 16.88 -1.37 14.18
N GLY A 137 17.14 -1.08 15.47
CA GLY A 137 17.57 0.24 15.95
C GLY A 137 16.45 1.08 16.61
N PRO A 138 16.69 2.37 16.89
CA PRO A 138 15.73 3.21 17.62
C PRO A 138 14.54 3.61 16.74
N HIS A 139 13.35 3.13 17.11
CA HIS A 139 12.08 3.57 16.53
C HIS A 139 11.48 4.69 17.37
N GLU A 140 11.19 5.84 16.76
CA GLU A 140 10.41 6.91 17.41
C GLU A 140 8.98 6.86 16.90
N VAL A 141 8.04 7.25 17.76
CA VAL A 141 6.63 7.25 17.38
C VAL A 141 6.05 8.64 17.50
N LEU A 142 5.63 9.14 16.34
CA LEU A 142 5.08 10.46 16.14
C LEU A 142 3.57 10.42 16.29
N HIS A 143 3.02 11.47 16.91
CA HIS A 143 1.64 11.50 17.39
C HIS A 143 1.04 12.90 17.27
N GLU A 144 -0.22 12.99 16.86
CA GLU A 144 -1.08 14.18 17.01
C GLU A 144 -2.25 13.84 17.95
N GLY A 145 -2.50 14.67 18.98
CA GLY A 145 -3.60 14.49 19.96
C GLY A 145 -3.16 14.42 21.44
N SER A 146 -4.12 14.60 22.35
CA SER A 146 -3.91 14.61 23.81
C SER A 146 -3.44 13.25 24.38
N PRO A 147 -2.59 13.21 25.43
CA PRO A 147 -2.13 11.94 26.03
C PRO A 147 -3.25 11.12 26.68
N GLY A 148 -3.17 9.77 26.62
CA GLY A 148 -4.09 8.83 27.29
C GLY A 148 -3.86 7.35 26.91
N THR A 149 -4.42 6.39 27.65
CA THR A 149 -4.28 4.91 27.42
C THR A 149 -4.70 4.47 26.01
N ILE A 150 -5.62 5.21 25.41
CA ILE A 150 -6.08 5.03 24.02
C ILE A 150 -4.93 5.25 23.03
N ARG A 151 -4.08 6.24 23.29
CA ARG A 151 -2.93 6.59 22.46
C ARG A 151 -1.81 5.56 22.59
N GLU A 152 -1.58 5.03 23.78
CA GLU A 152 -0.61 3.94 24.02
C GLU A 152 -0.97 2.68 23.23
N THR A 153 -2.27 2.40 23.07
CA THR A 153 -2.76 1.30 22.23
C THR A 153 -2.44 1.53 20.76
N ALA A 154 -2.75 2.72 20.21
CA ALA A 154 -2.45 3.04 18.80
C ALA A 154 -0.93 3.05 18.52
N LEU A 155 -0.14 3.55 19.47
CA LEU A 155 1.31 3.49 19.50
C LEU A 155 1.83 2.05 19.38
N LEU A 156 1.41 1.16 20.27
CA LEU A 156 1.79 -0.25 20.23
C LEU A 156 1.41 -0.89 18.90
N MET A 157 0.22 -0.59 18.38
CA MET A 157 -0.29 -1.16 17.14
C MET A 157 0.51 -0.69 15.92
N ALA A 158 0.92 0.58 15.88
CA ALA A 158 1.80 1.10 14.82
C ALA A 158 3.17 0.42 14.87
N SER A 159 3.79 0.33 16.06
CA SER A 159 5.09 -0.35 16.21
C SER A 159 5.01 -1.83 15.81
N VAL A 160 3.97 -2.56 16.21
CA VAL A 160 3.81 -3.97 15.79
C VAL A 160 3.58 -4.07 14.27
N ALA A 161 2.87 -3.13 13.65
CA ALA A 161 2.65 -3.13 12.21
C ALA A 161 3.92 -2.82 11.41
N ALA A 162 4.83 -1.99 11.93
CA ALA A 162 6.11 -1.67 11.27
C ALA A 162 6.96 -2.93 11.02
N ARG A 163 6.77 -3.99 11.82
CA ARG A 163 7.42 -5.31 11.62
C ARG A 163 7.05 -5.99 10.30
N LYS A 164 5.94 -5.57 9.69
CA LYS A 164 5.44 -6.10 8.40
C LYS A 164 5.78 -5.18 7.23
N ALA A 165 6.44 -4.05 7.48
CA ALA A 165 6.84 -3.14 6.43
C ALA A 165 7.85 -3.82 5.51
N TYR A 166 7.66 -3.63 4.21
CA TYR A 166 8.63 -4.03 3.20
C TYR A 166 9.51 -2.83 2.89
N ALA A 167 10.71 -2.76 3.46
CA ALA A 167 11.66 -1.66 3.26
C ALA A 167 13.12 -2.13 3.08
N PRO A 168 13.39 -3.07 2.15
CA PRO A 168 14.71 -3.68 2.03
C PRO A 168 15.79 -2.73 1.47
N TYR A 169 15.42 -1.56 0.95
CA TYR A 169 16.35 -0.65 0.30
C TYR A 169 16.75 0.51 1.22
N SER A 170 15.78 1.13 1.90
CA SER A 170 16.05 2.21 2.84
C SER A 170 16.26 1.74 4.28
N GLY A 171 15.73 0.57 4.66
CA GLY A 171 15.59 0.15 6.05
C GLY A 171 14.55 0.94 6.83
N CYS A 172 13.79 1.83 6.19
CA CYS A 172 12.77 2.66 6.85
C CYS A 172 11.47 1.88 7.08
N HIS A 173 11.53 0.90 7.97
CA HIS A 173 10.37 0.10 8.37
C HIS A 173 9.37 0.98 9.13
N SER A 174 8.32 1.38 8.43
CA SER A 174 7.36 2.34 8.93
C SER A 174 5.93 1.84 8.77
N ALA A 175 5.07 2.28 9.71
CA ALA A 175 3.68 1.93 9.74
C ALA A 175 2.83 3.04 10.35
N VAL A 176 1.55 3.06 9.97
CA VAL A 176 0.55 3.97 10.49
C VAL A 176 -0.54 3.18 11.19
N ALA A 177 -0.93 3.63 12.38
CA ALA A 177 -2.14 3.18 13.07
C ALA A 177 -3.15 4.34 13.16
N LEU A 178 -4.41 4.03 12.86
CA LEU A 178 -5.53 4.96 12.91
C LEU A 178 -6.47 4.51 14.02
N ARG A 179 -6.62 5.33 15.07
CA ARG A 179 -7.66 5.14 16.08
C ARG A 179 -8.95 5.76 15.58
N LEU A 180 -10.02 4.98 15.56
CA LEU A 180 -11.35 5.47 15.22
C LEU A 180 -12.11 5.89 16.49
N ARG A 181 -13.09 6.79 16.32
CA ARG A 181 -13.99 7.25 17.41
C ARG A 181 -14.76 6.11 18.09
N ASP A 182 -15.02 5.02 17.38
CA ASP A 182 -15.68 3.82 17.91
C ASP A 182 -14.74 2.88 18.71
N GLY A 183 -13.47 3.24 18.81
CA GLY A 183 -12.46 2.50 19.55
C GLY A 183 -11.68 1.47 18.72
N ARG A 184 -12.06 1.17 17.48
CA ARG A 184 -11.27 0.30 16.60
C ARG A 184 -9.95 0.95 16.22
N VAL A 185 -8.95 0.12 15.90
CA VAL A 185 -7.64 0.56 15.41
C VAL A 185 -7.36 -0.11 14.07
N LEU A 186 -7.30 0.69 13.00
CA LEU A 186 -6.81 0.24 11.71
C LEU A 186 -5.29 0.40 11.67
N ARG A 187 -4.60 -0.42 10.89
CA ARG A 187 -3.14 -0.42 10.79
C ARG A 187 -2.70 -0.79 9.39
N ALA A 188 -1.68 -0.10 8.92
CA ALA A 188 -1.06 -0.37 7.64
C ALA A 188 0.42 -0.05 7.67
N TRP A 189 1.17 -0.53 6.69
CA TRP A 189 2.63 -0.45 6.67
C TRP A 189 3.15 -0.07 5.30
N TYR A 190 4.41 0.34 5.30
CA TYR A 190 5.13 0.76 4.12
C TYR A 190 5.43 -0.42 3.19
N MET A 191 5.29 -0.19 1.88
CA MET A 191 5.71 -1.11 0.83
C MET A 191 6.62 -0.36 -0.14
N GLU A 192 7.92 -0.48 0.08
CA GLU A 192 8.95 0.12 -0.74
C GLU A 192 9.05 -0.51 -2.13
N ASN A 193 9.72 0.17 -3.05
CA ASN A 193 10.01 -0.32 -4.37
C ASN A 193 11.48 -0.03 -4.75
N ALA A 194 12.11 -0.93 -5.50
CA ALA A 194 13.48 -0.80 -5.98
C ALA A 194 13.71 0.51 -6.76
N ALA A 195 12.71 1.00 -7.47
CA ALA A 195 12.77 2.25 -8.22
C ALA A 195 12.39 3.49 -7.39
N PHE A 196 12.29 3.37 -6.07
CA PHE A 196 11.95 4.40 -5.09
C PHE A 196 10.58 5.06 -5.28
N ASN A 197 10.37 5.83 -6.35
CA ASN A 197 9.13 6.57 -6.61
C ASN A 197 7.85 5.69 -6.61
N PRO A 198 7.88 4.42 -7.05
CA PRO A 198 6.70 3.55 -7.00
C PRO A 198 6.28 3.07 -5.62
N SER A 199 7.10 3.34 -4.58
CA SER A 199 6.80 2.93 -3.21
C SER A 199 5.43 3.43 -2.75
N LEU A 200 4.73 2.62 -1.97
CA LEU A 200 3.45 2.95 -1.36
C LEU A 200 3.65 3.27 0.12
N PRO A 201 3.64 4.56 0.54
CA PRO A 201 3.88 4.93 1.93
C PRO A 201 2.79 4.41 2.88
N ALA A 202 3.17 4.23 4.15
CA ALA A 202 2.26 3.71 5.16
C ALA A 202 1.00 4.57 5.36
N ALA A 203 1.10 5.89 5.15
CA ALA A 203 -0.02 6.82 5.26
C ALA A 203 -1.11 6.54 4.21
N GLN A 204 -0.72 6.37 2.94
CA GLN A 204 -1.61 5.97 1.85
C GLN A 204 -2.18 4.57 2.07
N SER A 205 -1.35 3.62 2.52
CA SER A 205 -1.82 2.27 2.82
C SER A 205 -2.85 2.27 3.96
N ALA A 206 -2.71 3.15 4.96
CA ALA A 206 -3.68 3.32 6.03
C ALA A 206 -5.00 3.93 5.53
N TYR A 207 -4.95 4.87 4.59
CA TYR A 207 -6.16 5.38 3.92
C TYR A 207 -6.89 4.27 3.16
N LEU A 208 -6.17 3.37 2.48
CA LEU A 208 -6.78 2.20 1.84
C LEU A 208 -7.46 1.28 2.86
N GLN A 209 -6.90 1.12 4.07
CA GLN A 209 -7.56 0.36 5.13
C GLN A 209 -8.89 1.00 5.55
N CYS A 210 -8.99 2.34 5.60
CA CYS A 210 -10.28 2.99 5.80
C CYS A 210 -11.27 2.59 4.70
N LYS A 211 -10.85 2.64 3.42
CA LYS A 211 -11.73 2.29 2.30
C LYS A 211 -12.16 0.82 2.32
N ILE A 212 -11.24 -0.11 2.56
CA ILE A 212 -11.51 -1.55 2.65
C ILE A 212 -12.49 -1.87 3.80
N ASN A 213 -12.37 -1.16 4.93
CA ASN A 213 -13.23 -1.38 6.10
C ASN A 213 -14.50 -0.53 6.11
N GLY A 214 -14.80 0.21 5.03
CA GLY A 214 -15.98 1.08 4.95
C GLY A 214 -15.98 2.23 5.97
N VAL A 215 -14.81 2.72 6.34
CA VAL A 215 -14.60 3.78 7.33
C VAL A 215 -14.45 5.13 6.63
N ASP A 216 -15.21 6.12 7.10
CA ASP A 216 -15.00 7.52 6.74
C ASP A 216 -13.74 8.05 7.43
N THR A 217 -12.91 8.80 6.73
CA THR A 217 -11.69 9.35 7.31
C THR A 217 -11.98 10.37 8.41
N THR A 218 -13.16 11.01 8.42
CA THR A 218 -13.57 11.92 9.50
C THR A 218 -13.81 11.23 10.85
N ASP A 219 -13.96 9.90 10.85
CA ASP A 219 -14.08 9.08 12.06
C ASP A 219 -12.73 8.73 12.68
N VAL A 220 -11.62 9.08 12.04
CA VAL A 220 -10.28 8.93 12.60
C VAL A 220 -10.07 10.01 13.67
N GLU A 221 -9.80 9.57 14.90
CA GLU A 221 -9.55 10.42 16.07
C GLU A 221 -8.05 10.66 16.28
N VAL A 222 -7.23 9.63 16.05
CA VAL A 222 -5.77 9.70 16.25
C VAL A 222 -5.06 9.00 15.10
N VAL A 223 -4.05 9.67 14.55
CA VAL A 223 -3.10 9.11 13.59
C VAL A 223 -1.75 8.95 14.26
N VAL A 224 -1.17 7.77 14.19
CA VAL A 224 0.15 7.45 14.77
C VAL A 224 1.05 6.91 13.67
N LEU A 225 2.23 7.50 13.50
CA LEU A 225 3.29 7.02 12.62
C LEU A 225 4.43 6.45 13.47
N ALA A 226 4.74 5.17 13.27
CA ALA A 226 5.95 4.55 13.77
C ALA A 226 6.96 4.43 12.64
N GLU A 227 8.17 4.97 12.83
CA GLU A 227 9.28 4.85 11.88
C GLU A 227 10.63 4.91 12.62
N ARG A 228 11.71 4.56 11.93
CA ARG A 228 13.08 4.81 12.42
C ARG A 228 13.46 6.26 12.23
N ILE A 229 14.15 6.83 13.22
CA ILE A 229 14.54 8.25 13.22
C ILE A 229 16.02 8.51 12.97
N ASP A 230 16.82 7.47 13.00
CA ASP A 230 18.26 7.52 12.72
C ASP A 230 18.58 7.41 11.23
N LEU A 231 17.56 7.35 10.37
CA LEU A 231 17.69 7.24 8.92
C LEU A 231 17.56 8.60 8.24
N ALA A 232 18.15 8.71 7.04
CA ALA A 232 18.03 9.92 6.21
C ALA A 232 16.62 10.12 5.62
N MET A 233 15.84 9.04 5.53
CA MET A 233 14.49 9.04 4.98
C MET A 233 13.44 9.04 6.11
N SER A 234 12.39 9.86 5.95
CA SER A 234 11.26 9.93 6.89
C SER A 234 9.94 10.13 6.13
N HIS A 235 8.89 9.45 6.58
CA HIS A 235 7.52 9.62 6.09
C HIS A 235 6.71 10.64 6.88
N ARG A 236 7.29 11.26 7.92
CA ARG A 236 6.61 12.20 8.82
C ARG A 236 5.87 13.31 8.08
N GLN A 237 6.58 14.07 7.25
CA GLN A 237 5.99 15.25 6.62
C GLN A 237 4.89 14.87 5.62
N ALA A 238 5.11 13.79 4.86
CA ALA A 238 4.11 13.27 3.94
C ALA A 238 2.85 12.79 4.67
N THR A 239 3.03 12.06 5.78
CA THR A 239 1.94 11.55 6.63
C THR A 239 1.10 12.69 7.20
N LEU A 240 1.75 13.69 7.81
CA LEU A 240 1.06 14.87 8.36
C LEU A 240 0.29 15.63 7.29
N THR A 241 0.90 15.81 6.12
CA THR A 241 0.28 16.55 5.01
C THR A 241 -0.98 15.84 4.52
N LEU A 242 -0.92 14.52 4.31
CA LEU A 242 -2.06 13.73 3.85
C LEU A 242 -3.17 13.68 4.91
N TRP A 243 -2.85 13.34 6.16
CA TRP A 243 -3.86 13.07 7.17
C TRP A 243 -4.54 14.33 7.72
N ARG A 244 -3.85 15.47 7.76
CA ARG A 244 -4.51 16.77 8.05
C ARG A 244 -5.48 17.20 6.95
N HIS A 245 -5.27 16.75 5.72
CA HIS A 245 -6.21 17.00 4.62
C HIS A 245 -7.43 16.07 4.69
N LEU A 246 -7.24 14.81 5.07
CA LEU A 246 -8.29 13.78 5.11
C LEU A 246 -9.17 13.81 6.38
N ALA A 247 -8.58 14.22 7.50
CA ALA A 247 -9.20 14.24 8.83
C ALA A 247 -8.67 15.46 9.62
N PRO A 248 -9.09 16.69 9.24
CA PRO A 248 -8.62 17.93 9.86
C PRO A 248 -9.05 18.12 11.32
#